data_AF-A0AAV9V0R0-F1
#
_entry.id   AF-A0AAV9V0R0-F1
#
_cell.length_a   1.000
_cell.length_b   1.000
_cell.length_c   1.000
_cell.angle_alpha   90.00
_cell.angle_beta   90.00
_cell.angle_gamma   90.00
#
_symmetry.space_group_name_H-M   'P 1'
#
loop_
_entity.id
_entity.type
_entity.pdbx_description
1 polymer ?
#
loop_
_entity_poly.entity_id
_entity_poly.type
_entity_poly.pdbx_seq_one_letter_code
_entity_poly.pdbx_strand_id
1 'polypeptide(L)'
;MLLRYLITAAAWLALAIPTSARNFQNPLKNPNGSDPFIVYTGGYYYLLTTTWTNIQVTRATTLAGLKTASPTTVWTDSTASRAGNFWAPEVHWLDNKWWIYYTAGTAACCGGQRMHVLEGGTNILDRYVYRRALESGVWGIDGSILRFPNAYYLVWSRFSPSGKQSLYIAQMSNPYTIGTPYLLSEPTNSWETVGGAVNEGPAALYGGGKTMVVFSASYCWTSSYQLGMLTYKGSGDPLSASSWTKKGPVFKGANGNYGAGHNG
;
A
#
# COMPACT_ATOMS: atom_id res chain seq x y z
N MET A 1 -75.44 26.31 -11.70
CA MET A 1 -74.18 27.03 -12.00
C MET A 1 -73.04 26.02 -11.81
N LEU A 2 -72.57 25.40 -12.90
CA LEU A 2 -71.54 24.36 -12.86
C LEU A 2 -70.17 24.99 -12.57
N LEU A 3 -69.47 24.53 -11.53
CA LEU A 3 -68.09 24.90 -11.28
C LEU A 3 -67.19 23.69 -11.52
N ARG A 4 -66.45 23.74 -12.64
CA ARG A 4 -65.40 22.80 -13.00
C ARG A 4 -64.12 23.21 -12.25
N TYR A 5 -63.50 22.29 -11.52
CA TYR A 5 -62.13 22.45 -11.04
C TYR A 5 -61.19 21.56 -11.85
N LEU A 6 -60.23 22.20 -12.53
CA LEU A 6 -59.12 21.56 -13.21
C LEU A 6 -58.15 20.95 -12.19
N ILE A 7 -57.80 19.68 -12.40
CA ILE A 7 -56.66 19.04 -11.73
C ILE A 7 -55.41 19.38 -12.54
N THR A 8 -54.54 20.22 -12.00
CA THR A 8 -53.17 20.43 -12.52
C THR A 8 -52.28 19.29 -12.04
N ALA A 9 -51.88 18.41 -12.96
CA ALA A 9 -50.85 17.41 -12.70
C ALA A 9 -49.46 18.07 -12.70
N ALA A 10 -48.80 18.11 -11.54
CA ALA A 10 -47.41 18.53 -11.43
C ALA A 10 -46.50 17.36 -11.87
N ALA A 11 -45.88 17.48 -13.05
CA ALA A 11 -44.86 16.56 -13.51
C ALA A 11 -43.54 16.84 -12.76
N TRP A 12 -43.15 15.93 -11.87
CA TRP A 12 -41.82 15.92 -11.27
C TRP A 12 -40.81 15.44 -12.31
N LEU A 13 -40.09 16.38 -12.93
CA LEU A 13 -38.91 16.03 -13.71
C LEU A 13 -37.82 15.56 -12.74
N ALA A 14 -37.60 14.25 -12.67
CA ALA A 14 -36.40 13.70 -12.07
C ALA A 14 -35.20 14.10 -12.96
N LEU A 15 -34.39 15.06 -12.51
CA LEU A 15 -33.08 15.30 -13.11
C LEU A 15 -32.22 14.05 -12.85
N ALA A 16 -32.16 13.17 -13.84
CA ALA A 16 -31.10 12.16 -13.91
C ALA A 16 -29.79 12.91 -14.15
N ILE A 17 -29.04 13.17 -13.07
CA ILE A 17 -27.66 13.63 -13.18
C ILE A 17 -26.88 12.47 -13.81
N PRO A 18 -26.33 12.62 -15.03
CA PRO A 18 -25.52 11.57 -15.60
C PRO A 18 -24.29 11.41 -14.71
N THR A 19 -24.21 10.28 -14.00
CA THR A 19 -22.96 9.84 -13.39
C THR A 19 -21.99 9.58 -14.53
N SER A 20 -21.10 10.52 -14.83
CA SER A 20 -20.00 10.26 -15.76
C SER A 20 -19.20 9.10 -15.20
N ALA A 21 -19.30 7.92 -15.85
CA ALA A 21 -18.37 6.84 -15.61
C ALA A 21 -16.97 7.41 -15.91
N ARG A 22 -16.17 7.64 -14.86
CA ARG A 22 -14.79 8.07 -15.04
C ARG A 22 -14.05 6.90 -15.64
N ASN A 23 -13.78 6.95 -16.94
CA ASN A 23 -12.97 5.95 -17.62
C ASN A 23 -11.51 6.12 -17.19
N PHE A 24 -10.94 5.08 -16.58
CA PHE A 24 -9.49 4.98 -16.40
C PHE A 24 -8.89 4.23 -17.58
N GLN A 25 -7.72 4.67 -18.03
CA GLN A 25 -6.97 3.97 -19.07
C GLN A 25 -5.73 3.34 -18.44
N ASN A 26 -5.64 2.01 -18.46
CA ASN A 26 -4.45 1.29 -18.05
C ASN A 26 -3.48 1.06 -19.23
N PRO A 27 -2.17 0.85 -18.96
CA PRO A 27 -1.52 1.04 -17.65
C PRO A 27 -1.29 2.51 -17.31
N LEU A 28 -1.02 2.79 -16.02
CA LEU A 28 -0.70 4.14 -15.52
C LEU A 28 0.77 4.54 -15.79
N LYS A 29 1.69 3.57 -15.70
CA LYS A 29 3.10 3.71 -16.14
C LYS A 29 3.42 2.59 -17.13
N ASN A 30 4.19 2.92 -18.16
CA ASN A 30 4.69 1.96 -19.15
C ASN A 30 5.97 2.50 -19.82
N PRO A 31 7.13 1.83 -19.71
CA PRO A 31 7.42 0.69 -18.84
C PRO A 31 7.48 1.10 -17.34
N ASN A 32 7.72 0.12 -16.45
CA ASN A 32 7.87 0.26 -14.99
C ASN A 32 6.56 0.55 -14.23
N GLY A 33 6.68 0.94 -12.95
CA GLY A 33 5.55 1.27 -12.08
C GLY A 33 5.17 0.19 -11.08
N SER A 34 6.06 -0.77 -10.82
CA SER A 34 5.90 -1.76 -9.74
C SER A 34 5.72 -1.08 -8.39
N ASP A 35 5.00 -1.79 -7.52
CA ASP A 35 4.74 -1.39 -6.13
C ASP A 35 4.15 0.03 -6.03
N PRO A 36 3.04 0.32 -6.76
CA PRO A 36 2.43 1.64 -6.75
C PRO A 36 1.79 1.94 -5.41
N PHE A 37 2.03 3.14 -4.89
CA PHE A 37 1.34 3.67 -3.73
C PHE A 37 0.77 5.06 -4.04
N ILE A 38 -0.53 5.27 -3.82
CA ILE A 38 -1.20 6.53 -4.12
C ILE A 38 -1.88 7.11 -2.87
N VAL A 39 -1.56 8.36 -2.56
CA VAL A 39 -2.31 9.19 -1.62
C VAL A 39 -2.98 10.36 -2.33
N TYR A 40 -4.21 10.67 -1.92
CA TYR A 40 -4.93 11.86 -2.37
C TYR A 40 -5.04 12.87 -1.22
N THR A 41 -4.57 14.09 -1.45
CA THR A 41 -4.62 15.19 -0.47
C THR A 41 -4.52 16.54 -1.16
N GLY A 42 -5.14 17.58 -0.60
CA GLY A 42 -5.04 18.95 -1.12
C GLY A 42 -5.42 19.12 -2.59
N GLY A 43 -6.29 18.27 -3.14
CA GLY A 43 -6.71 18.32 -4.54
C GLY A 43 -5.81 17.55 -5.53
N TYR A 44 -4.78 16.86 -5.04
CA TYR A 44 -3.81 16.14 -5.86
C TYR A 44 -3.69 14.67 -5.48
N TYR A 45 -3.44 13.83 -6.48
CA TYR A 45 -2.91 12.48 -6.34
C TYR A 45 -1.38 12.55 -6.32
N TYR A 46 -0.77 11.77 -5.44
CA TYR A 46 0.67 11.60 -5.33
C TYR A 46 0.99 10.12 -5.46
N LEU A 47 1.75 9.76 -6.49
CA LEU A 47 2.14 8.41 -6.83
C LEU A 47 3.62 8.19 -6.51
N LEU A 48 3.90 7.13 -5.79
CA LEU A 48 5.22 6.56 -5.60
C LEU A 48 5.25 5.16 -6.22
N THR A 49 6.40 4.76 -6.74
CA THR A 49 6.63 3.44 -7.36
C THR A 49 8.07 3.04 -7.14
N THR A 50 8.39 1.75 -7.20
CA THR A 50 9.77 1.27 -7.23
C THR A 50 10.56 1.89 -8.40
N THR A 51 11.71 2.50 -8.09
CA THR A 51 12.62 3.12 -9.08
C THR A 51 14.02 2.49 -9.08
N TRP A 52 14.29 1.58 -8.14
CA TRP A 52 15.58 0.92 -7.92
C TRP A 52 16.73 1.79 -7.42
N THR A 53 16.68 3.10 -7.63
CA THR A 53 17.84 4.00 -7.43
C THR A 53 17.58 5.16 -6.47
N ASN A 54 16.33 5.58 -6.33
CA ASN A 54 15.95 6.72 -5.50
C ASN A 54 14.45 6.69 -5.13
N ILE A 55 13.96 7.72 -4.44
CA ILE A 55 12.53 7.86 -4.18
C ILE A 55 12.01 9.08 -4.90
N GLN A 56 10.95 8.87 -5.68
CA GLN A 56 10.30 9.88 -6.49
C GLN A 56 8.81 9.95 -6.17
N VAL A 57 8.27 11.17 -6.20
CA VAL A 57 6.84 11.44 -6.09
C VAL A 57 6.36 12.10 -7.38
N THR A 58 5.42 11.47 -8.06
CA THR A 58 4.71 12.04 -9.22
C THR A 58 3.38 12.59 -8.76
N ARG A 59 3.03 13.84 -9.11
CA ARG A 59 1.79 14.49 -8.67
C ARG A 59 0.93 14.97 -9.83
N ALA A 60 -0.38 14.76 -9.75
CA ALA A 60 -1.35 15.32 -10.70
C ALA A 60 -2.72 15.55 -10.03
N THR A 61 -3.56 16.42 -10.59
CA THR A 61 -4.94 16.65 -10.11
C THR A 61 -5.92 15.54 -10.50
N THR A 62 -5.51 14.66 -11.43
CA THR A 62 -6.27 13.49 -11.86
C THR A 62 -5.37 12.27 -11.94
N LEU A 63 -5.92 11.07 -11.77
CA LEU A 63 -5.18 9.82 -11.98
C LEU A 63 -4.59 9.76 -13.41
N ALA A 64 -5.34 10.16 -14.44
CA ALA A 64 -4.84 10.17 -15.82
C ALA A 64 -3.63 11.12 -16.01
N GLY A 65 -3.61 12.26 -15.30
CA GLY A 65 -2.49 13.20 -15.34
C GLY A 65 -1.17 12.63 -14.79
N LEU A 66 -1.22 11.59 -13.94
CA LEU A 66 -0.02 10.93 -13.43
C LEU A 66 0.80 10.25 -14.54
N LYS A 67 0.17 9.92 -15.69
CA LYS A 67 0.85 9.30 -16.84
C LYS A 67 1.94 10.20 -17.44
N THR A 68 1.71 11.50 -17.43
CA THR A 68 2.57 12.49 -18.12
C THR A 68 3.22 13.48 -17.17
N ALA A 69 2.85 13.48 -15.89
CA ALA A 69 3.45 14.34 -14.90
C ALA A 69 4.91 13.96 -14.62
N SER A 70 5.79 14.96 -14.56
CA SER A 70 7.19 14.74 -14.24
C SER A 70 7.36 14.37 -12.75
N PRO A 71 8.12 13.31 -12.43
CA PRO A 71 8.42 12.95 -11.05
C PRO A 71 9.35 13.97 -10.38
N THR A 72 9.16 14.18 -9.09
CA THR A 72 10.11 14.90 -8.23
C THR A 72 10.88 13.90 -7.39
N THR A 73 12.21 13.85 -7.53
CA THR A 73 13.06 13.06 -6.61
C THR A 73 13.06 13.71 -5.24
N VAL A 74 12.58 13.01 -4.21
CA VAL A 74 12.49 13.54 -2.84
C VAL A 74 13.59 12.97 -1.92
N TRP A 75 14.22 11.86 -2.32
CA TRP A 75 15.31 11.23 -1.58
C TRP A 75 16.26 10.43 -2.47
N THR A 76 17.54 10.46 -2.14
CA THR A 76 18.63 9.63 -2.70
C THR A 76 19.59 9.29 -1.56
N ASP A 77 20.25 8.14 -1.61
CA ASP A 77 21.32 7.80 -0.66
C ASP A 77 22.50 7.18 -1.42
N SER A 78 23.70 7.25 -0.83
CA SER A 78 24.93 6.62 -1.32
C SER A 78 25.58 5.72 -0.27
N THR A 79 24.96 5.58 0.90
CA THR A 79 25.46 4.74 1.99
C THR A 79 25.36 3.26 1.62
N ALA A 80 26.51 2.58 1.55
CA ALA A 80 26.64 1.22 1.01
C ALA A 80 25.67 0.17 1.60
N SER A 81 25.23 0.33 2.85
CA SER A 81 24.30 -0.60 3.51
C SER A 81 22.82 -0.38 3.18
N ARG A 82 22.44 0.74 2.56
CA ARG A 82 21.03 1.14 2.33
C ARG A 82 20.80 1.95 1.05
N ALA A 83 21.74 1.87 0.11
CA ALA A 83 21.69 2.60 -1.16
C ALA A 83 21.60 1.66 -2.38
N GLY A 84 21.30 0.38 -2.17
CA GLY A 84 20.99 -0.56 -3.24
C GLY A 84 19.50 -0.90 -3.26
N ASN A 85 18.95 -1.05 -4.47
CA ASN A 85 17.65 -1.69 -4.70
C ASN A 85 16.49 -0.99 -3.95
N PHE A 86 16.23 0.28 -4.25
CA PHE A 86 15.13 1.05 -3.64
C PHE A 86 13.77 0.51 -4.11
N TRP A 87 13.00 -0.08 -3.20
CA TRP A 87 11.71 -0.73 -3.47
C TRP A 87 10.57 -0.19 -2.61
N ALA A 88 9.36 -0.31 -3.16
CA ALA A 88 8.06 -0.15 -2.50
C ALA A 88 7.97 1.05 -1.54
N PRO A 89 8.24 2.28 -2.00
CA PRO A 89 8.08 3.45 -1.16
C PRO A 89 6.59 3.77 -0.92
N GLU A 90 6.16 3.78 0.33
CA GLU A 90 4.86 4.32 0.76
C GLU A 90 5.04 5.65 1.47
N VAL A 91 4.04 6.54 1.37
CA VAL A 91 4.06 7.86 2.02
C VAL A 91 2.84 8.06 2.91
N HIS A 92 3.08 8.52 4.13
CA HIS A 92 2.05 8.58 5.16
C HIS A 92 2.10 9.90 5.94
N TRP A 93 0.92 10.46 6.19
CA TRP A 93 0.77 11.56 7.14
C TRP A 93 0.64 11.00 8.55
N LEU A 94 1.60 11.31 9.41
CA LEU A 94 1.65 10.90 10.82
C LEU A 94 2.28 12.03 11.64
N ASP A 95 1.71 12.32 12.81
CA ASP A 95 2.23 13.31 13.77
C ASP A 95 2.59 14.66 13.11
N ASN A 96 1.68 15.15 12.26
CA ASN A 96 1.76 16.41 11.51
C ASN A 96 2.92 16.52 10.51
N LYS A 97 3.45 15.39 10.04
CA LYS A 97 4.48 15.33 9.00
C LYS A 97 4.21 14.23 7.99
N TRP A 98 4.80 14.37 6.81
CA TRP A 98 4.89 13.27 5.85
C TRP A 98 6.10 12.39 6.17
N TRP A 99 5.88 11.09 6.14
CA TRP A 99 6.88 10.05 6.37
C TRP A 99 6.91 9.11 5.18
N ILE A 100 8.10 8.71 4.73
CA ILE A 100 8.25 7.70 3.68
C ILE A 100 8.84 6.43 4.29
N TYR A 101 8.20 5.30 4.00
CA TYR A 101 8.65 3.97 4.36
C TYR A 101 9.06 3.27 3.08
N TYR A 102 10.26 2.71 3.03
CA TYR A 102 10.76 2.08 1.81
C TYR A 102 11.72 0.95 2.16
N THR A 103 12.00 0.12 1.17
CA THR A 103 12.98 -0.96 1.28
C THR A 103 14.25 -0.59 0.53
N ALA A 104 15.39 -0.84 1.14
CA ALA A 104 16.69 -0.78 0.47
C ALA A 104 17.67 -1.72 1.18
N GLY A 105 18.83 -1.94 0.58
CA GLY A 105 19.89 -2.75 1.16
C GLY A 105 21.26 -2.43 0.59
N THR A 106 22.12 -3.43 0.59
CA THR A 106 23.41 -3.35 -0.11
C THR A 106 23.22 -3.37 -1.63
N ALA A 107 24.29 -3.02 -2.36
CA ALA A 107 24.28 -3.05 -3.82
C ALA A 107 23.94 -4.45 -4.38
N ALA A 108 24.47 -5.51 -3.75
CA ALA A 108 24.12 -6.88 -4.10
C ALA A 108 22.65 -7.15 -3.77
N CYS A 109 21.88 -7.54 -4.78
CA CYS A 109 20.46 -7.70 -4.59
C CYS A 109 20.09 -8.86 -3.68
N CYS A 110 18.99 -8.59 -3.00
CA CYS A 110 17.96 -9.50 -2.55
C CYS A 110 18.23 -10.21 -1.20
N GLY A 111 19.47 -10.21 -0.70
CA GLY A 111 19.78 -10.65 0.67
C GLY A 111 19.93 -9.54 1.71
N GLY A 112 20.20 -8.31 1.28
CA GLY A 112 20.59 -7.18 2.14
C GLY A 112 19.45 -6.27 2.60
N GLN A 113 18.21 -6.57 2.22
CA GLN A 113 17.08 -5.64 2.33
C GLN A 113 16.65 -5.41 3.77
N ARG A 114 16.42 -4.14 4.10
CA ARG A 114 15.84 -3.68 5.35
C ARG A 114 14.77 -2.64 5.04
N MET A 115 13.78 -2.54 5.93
CA MET A 115 12.86 -1.42 5.91
C MET A 115 13.51 -0.19 6.52
N HIS A 116 13.37 0.93 5.83
CA HIS A 116 13.90 2.22 6.21
C HIS A 116 12.77 3.26 6.27
N VAL A 117 12.97 4.28 7.10
CA VAL A 117 12.02 5.38 7.25
C VAL A 117 12.71 6.72 7.10
N LEU A 118 12.05 7.60 6.37
CA LEU A 118 12.45 8.98 6.13
C LEU A 118 11.43 9.94 6.74
N GLU A 119 11.92 11.04 7.30
CA GLU A 119 11.09 12.13 7.79
C GLU A 119 11.08 13.27 6.78
N GLY A 120 9.88 13.73 6.41
CA GLY A 120 9.66 14.92 5.62
C GLY A 120 9.11 16.09 6.44
N GLY A 121 8.61 17.10 5.75
CA GLY A 121 7.94 18.25 6.33
C GLY A 121 6.41 18.15 6.26
N THR A 122 5.77 19.31 6.21
CA THR A 122 4.31 19.42 6.03
C THR A 122 3.90 19.34 4.56
N ASN A 123 4.84 19.49 3.62
CA ASN A 123 4.62 19.30 2.21
C ASN A 123 5.26 17.98 1.75
N ILE A 124 4.46 17.12 1.13
CA ILE A 124 4.86 15.79 0.66
C ILE A 124 5.95 15.81 -0.44
N LEU A 125 6.18 16.96 -1.08
CA LEU A 125 7.26 17.16 -2.06
C LEU A 125 8.53 17.75 -1.45
N ASP A 126 8.56 17.96 -0.12
CA ASP A 126 9.76 18.39 0.57
C ASP A 126 10.90 17.38 0.39
N ARG A 127 12.13 17.82 0.67
CA ARG A 127 13.26 16.89 0.81
C ARG A 127 13.09 16.12 2.11
N TYR A 128 13.33 14.82 2.04
CA TYR A 128 13.25 13.95 3.20
C TYR A 128 14.63 13.75 3.82
N VAL A 129 14.63 13.38 5.10
CA VAL A 129 15.84 13.09 5.88
C VAL A 129 15.76 11.65 6.38
N TYR A 130 16.85 10.90 6.20
CA TYR A 130 16.95 9.55 6.74
C TYR A 130 16.87 9.54 8.26
N ARG A 131 16.01 8.67 8.80
CA ARG A 131 15.94 8.44 10.25
C ARG A 131 16.64 7.17 10.65
N ARG A 132 16.16 6.02 10.20
CA ARG A 132 16.71 4.71 10.61
C ARG A 132 16.16 3.56 9.77
N ALA A 133 16.77 2.39 9.96
CA ALA A 133 16.11 1.12 9.72
C ALA A 133 15.07 0.86 10.83
N LEU A 134 13.90 0.34 10.46
CA LEU A 134 12.80 0.08 11.40
C LEU A 134 13.07 -1.15 12.27
N GLU A 135 13.68 -2.20 11.69
CA GLU A 135 14.16 -3.37 12.41
C GLU A 135 15.64 -3.60 12.11
N SER A 136 16.52 -3.40 13.10
CA SER A 136 17.96 -3.49 12.88
C SER A 136 18.41 -4.93 12.69
N GLY A 137 19.25 -5.19 11.69
CA GLY A 137 19.88 -6.50 11.48
C GLY A 137 18.97 -7.59 10.89
N VAL A 138 17.65 -7.38 10.83
CA VAL A 138 16.68 -8.37 10.38
C VAL A 138 16.18 -8.07 8.97
N TRP A 139 16.24 -9.05 8.07
CA TRP A 139 15.70 -8.91 6.72
C TRP A 139 14.19 -8.61 6.76
N GLY A 140 13.77 -7.61 5.99
CA GLY A 140 12.36 -7.27 5.85
C GLY A 140 12.13 -6.23 4.77
N ILE A 141 10.95 -6.30 4.15
CA ILE A 141 10.53 -5.47 3.03
C ILE A 141 9.08 -5.00 3.20
N ASP A 142 8.67 -4.05 2.38
CA ASP A 142 7.27 -3.64 2.16
C ASP A 142 6.55 -3.19 3.44
N GLY A 143 7.12 -2.22 4.15
CA GLY A 143 6.50 -1.66 5.35
C GLY A 143 5.33 -0.73 5.01
N SER A 144 4.14 -1.03 5.53
CA SER A 144 2.93 -0.21 5.39
C SER A 144 2.30 0.11 6.75
N ILE A 145 1.60 1.25 6.83
CA ILE A 145 1.01 1.75 8.08
C ILE A 145 -0.48 1.38 8.20
N LEU A 146 -0.78 0.55 9.20
CA LEU A 146 -2.13 0.21 9.63
C LEU A 146 -2.55 1.11 10.80
N ARG A 147 -3.74 1.72 10.71
CA ARG A 147 -4.26 2.70 11.65
C ARG A 147 -5.50 2.19 12.36
N PHE A 148 -5.55 2.46 13.65
CA PHE A 148 -6.70 2.36 14.54
C PHE A 148 -6.93 3.74 15.17
N PRO A 149 -8.10 4.00 15.79
CA PRO A 149 -8.43 5.34 16.31
C PRO A 149 -7.37 5.98 17.22
N ASN A 150 -6.68 5.17 18.03
CA ASN A 150 -5.72 5.66 19.04
C ASN A 150 -4.31 5.06 18.88
N ALA A 151 -4.04 4.37 17.78
CA ALA A 151 -2.76 3.69 17.56
C ALA A 151 -2.50 3.47 16.07
N TYR A 152 -1.23 3.39 15.70
CA TYR A 152 -0.83 2.88 14.40
C TYR A 152 0.24 1.79 14.56
N TYR A 153 0.28 0.92 13.57
CA TYR A 153 1.08 -0.29 13.52
C TYR A 153 1.83 -0.31 12.20
N LEU A 154 3.05 -0.84 12.22
CA LEU A 154 3.73 -1.24 11.01
C LEU A 154 3.30 -2.67 10.68
N VAL A 155 2.93 -2.92 9.43
CA VAL A 155 2.77 -4.27 8.87
C VAL A 155 3.79 -4.42 7.75
N TRP A 156 4.53 -5.53 7.73
CA TRP A 156 5.60 -5.74 6.75
C TRP A 156 5.87 -7.21 6.47
N SER A 157 6.69 -7.48 5.45
CA SER A 157 7.13 -8.81 5.07
C SER A 157 8.48 -9.16 5.69
N ARG A 158 8.59 -10.34 6.32
CA ARG A 158 9.81 -10.89 6.92
C ARG A 158 9.79 -12.41 6.90
N PHE A 159 10.96 -13.05 6.88
CA PHE A 159 11.06 -14.50 7.09
C PHE A 159 10.69 -14.91 8.53
N SER A 160 9.72 -15.80 8.65
CA SER A 160 9.37 -16.42 9.92
C SER A 160 10.41 -17.48 10.34
N PRO A 161 10.41 -17.93 11.60
CA PRO A 161 11.28 -19.03 12.04
C PRO A 161 11.11 -20.33 11.24
N SER A 162 9.98 -20.51 10.55
CA SER A 162 9.74 -21.65 9.65
C SER A 162 10.36 -21.48 8.26
N GLY A 163 11.03 -20.35 8.00
CA GLY A 163 11.69 -20.05 6.73
C GLY A 163 10.76 -19.49 5.65
N LYS A 164 9.49 -19.19 5.98
CA LYS A 164 8.52 -18.65 5.03
C LYS A 164 8.48 -17.12 5.10
N GLN A 165 8.42 -16.47 3.95
CA GLN A 165 8.24 -15.02 3.89
C GLN A 165 6.79 -14.67 4.26
N SER A 166 6.62 -13.97 5.37
CA SER A 166 5.37 -13.85 6.11
C SER A 166 5.10 -12.41 6.51
N LEU A 167 3.85 -12.09 6.82
CA LEU A 167 3.50 -10.77 7.35
C LEU A 167 3.70 -10.72 8.86
N TYR A 168 4.36 -9.66 9.31
CA TYR A 168 4.53 -9.30 10.71
C TYR A 168 3.82 -7.99 11.00
N ILE A 169 3.43 -7.80 12.26
CA ILE A 169 2.83 -6.57 12.77
C ILE A 169 3.50 -6.14 14.07
N ALA A 170 3.71 -4.83 14.26
CA ALA A 170 4.16 -4.26 15.52
C ALA A 170 3.49 -2.91 15.75
N GLN A 171 3.10 -2.65 17.00
CA GLN A 171 2.62 -1.32 17.39
C GLN A 171 3.77 -0.33 17.33
N MET A 172 3.48 0.90 16.91
CA MET A 172 4.48 1.96 16.83
C MET A 172 4.28 2.98 17.95
N SER A 173 5.37 3.38 18.61
CA SER A 173 5.33 4.44 19.65
C SER A 173 5.52 5.84 19.08
N ASN A 174 6.11 5.93 17.88
CA ASN A 174 6.24 7.11 17.04
C ASN A 174 6.42 6.64 15.58
N PRO A 175 6.46 7.53 14.57
CA PRO A 175 6.47 7.14 13.16
C PRO A 175 7.71 6.34 12.72
N TYR A 176 8.75 6.24 13.53
CA TYR A 176 10.00 5.56 13.20
C TYR A 176 10.44 4.53 14.24
N THR A 177 9.60 4.16 15.20
CA THR A 177 9.94 3.24 16.28
C THR A 177 8.87 2.17 16.44
N ILE A 178 9.21 0.93 16.09
CA ILE A 178 8.35 -0.25 16.25
C ILE A 178 8.57 -0.91 17.61
N GLY A 179 7.51 -1.45 18.21
CA GLY A 179 7.57 -2.34 19.36
C GLY A 179 7.86 -3.79 18.96
N THR A 180 7.44 -4.74 19.80
CA THR A 180 7.62 -6.17 19.56
C THR A 180 6.90 -6.64 18.28
N PRO A 181 7.59 -7.29 17.33
CA PRO A 181 6.98 -7.92 16.16
C PRO A 181 6.19 -9.18 16.51
N TYR A 182 5.00 -9.32 15.92
CA TYR A 182 4.17 -10.52 16.00
C TYR A 182 3.89 -11.06 14.59
N LEU A 183 3.92 -12.39 14.42
CA LEU A 183 3.54 -13.04 13.17
C LEU A 183 2.03 -12.84 12.95
N LEU A 184 1.67 -12.14 11.88
CA LEU A 184 0.29 -11.84 11.54
C LEU A 184 -0.30 -12.84 10.54
N SER A 185 0.48 -13.23 9.53
CA SER A 185 0.04 -14.15 8.48
C SER A 185 1.22 -14.90 7.87
N GLU A 186 1.08 -16.22 7.74
CA GLU A 186 2.07 -17.08 7.07
C GLU A 186 1.44 -17.74 5.82
N PRO A 187 2.17 -17.86 4.70
CA PRO A 187 1.70 -18.54 3.49
C PRO A 187 1.53 -20.04 3.77
N THR A 188 0.27 -20.49 3.77
CA THR A 188 -0.13 -21.86 4.12
C THR A 188 -1.10 -22.46 3.12
N ASN A 189 -1.81 -21.63 2.35
CA ASN A 189 -2.68 -22.09 1.28
C ASN A 189 -1.89 -22.33 0.00
N SER A 190 -2.35 -23.26 -0.84
CA SER A 190 -1.69 -23.61 -2.10
C SER A 190 -1.53 -22.44 -3.08
N TRP A 191 -2.45 -21.47 -3.03
CA TRP A 191 -2.40 -20.25 -3.85
C TRP A 191 -1.38 -19.21 -3.33
N GLU A 192 -0.85 -19.38 -2.11
CA GLU A 192 0.18 -18.52 -1.52
C GLU A 192 1.62 -19.04 -1.76
N THR A 193 1.76 -20.23 -2.36
CA THR A 193 3.03 -20.97 -2.41
C THR A 193 3.52 -21.28 -3.83
N VAL A 194 2.97 -20.66 -4.87
CA VAL A 194 3.38 -20.91 -6.26
C VAL A 194 4.70 -20.19 -6.53
N GLY A 195 5.76 -20.95 -6.87
CA GLY A 195 7.11 -20.42 -7.07
C GLY A 195 7.84 -20.01 -5.78
N GLY A 196 7.13 -19.91 -4.65
CA GLY A 196 7.69 -19.58 -3.34
C GLY A 196 6.59 -19.34 -2.31
N ALA A 197 6.85 -19.68 -1.04
CA ALA A 197 5.94 -19.41 0.07
C ALA A 197 6.10 -17.95 0.52
N VAL A 198 5.25 -17.08 -0.02
CA VAL A 198 5.36 -15.62 0.15
C VAL A 198 4.03 -15.02 0.59
N ASN A 199 4.06 -14.19 1.63
CA ASN A 199 3.13 -13.09 1.85
C ASN A 199 3.96 -11.80 1.94
N GLU A 200 3.68 -10.82 1.08
CA GLU A 200 4.41 -9.54 0.99
C GLU A 200 3.49 -8.39 0.54
N GLY A 201 4.03 -7.17 0.35
CA GLY A 201 3.25 -6.01 -0.08
C GLY A 201 1.95 -5.78 0.70
N PRO A 202 1.97 -5.72 2.05
CA PRO A 202 0.77 -5.44 2.83
C PRO A 202 0.29 -4.01 2.59
N ALA A 203 -1.02 -3.82 2.41
CA ALA A 203 -1.64 -2.52 2.27
C ALA A 203 -2.91 -2.44 3.11
N ALA A 204 -3.01 -1.42 3.96
CA ALA A 204 -4.19 -1.22 4.78
C ALA A 204 -5.37 -0.68 3.95
N LEU A 205 -6.54 -1.29 4.12
CA LEU A 205 -7.79 -0.90 3.46
C LEU A 205 -8.90 -0.72 4.50
N TYR A 206 -9.63 0.39 4.40
CA TYR A 206 -10.74 0.72 5.30
C TYR A 206 -12.00 0.94 4.47
N GLY A 207 -13.09 0.28 4.84
CA GLY A 207 -14.35 0.42 4.10
C GLY A 207 -15.47 -0.42 4.71
N GLY A 208 -16.71 0.09 4.63
CA GLY A 208 -17.88 -0.62 5.16
C GLY A 208 -17.79 -0.95 6.66
N GLY A 209 -17.13 -0.09 7.45
CA GLY A 209 -16.89 -0.31 8.88
C GLY A 209 -15.84 -1.38 9.21
N LYS A 210 -15.06 -1.84 8.21
CA LYS A 210 -14.04 -2.86 8.38
C LYS A 210 -12.63 -2.29 8.22
N THR A 211 -11.71 -2.85 8.99
CA THR A 211 -10.26 -2.69 8.84
C THR A 211 -9.70 -3.95 8.21
N MET A 212 -8.98 -3.79 7.10
CA MET A 212 -8.43 -4.89 6.31
C MET A 212 -6.95 -4.64 6.01
N VAL A 213 -6.19 -5.72 5.84
CA VAL A 213 -4.84 -5.69 5.26
C VAL A 213 -4.89 -6.58 4.02
N VAL A 214 -4.77 -5.97 2.85
CA VAL A 214 -4.58 -6.70 1.59
C VAL A 214 -3.09 -7.02 1.47
N PHE A 215 -2.74 -8.17 0.91
CA PHE A 215 -1.33 -8.55 0.76
C PHE A 215 -1.16 -9.39 -0.50
N SER A 216 0.05 -9.45 -1.02
CA SER A 216 0.40 -10.27 -2.18
C SER A 216 0.94 -11.62 -1.74
N ALA A 217 0.67 -12.66 -2.52
CA ALA A 217 1.16 -14.00 -2.25
C ALA A 217 1.66 -14.72 -3.51
N SER A 218 2.39 -15.82 -3.29
CA SER A 218 3.21 -16.50 -4.31
C SER A 218 4.38 -15.63 -4.82
N TYR A 219 5.31 -16.22 -5.57
CA TYR A 219 6.48 -15.49 -6.04
C TYR A 219 6.12 -14.50 -7.15
N CYS A 220 6.62 -13.25 -7.06
CA CYS A 220 6.25 -12.13 -7.93
C CYS A 220 6.64 -12.31 -9.42
N TRP A 221 7.54 -13.26 -9.72
CA TRP A 221 7.90 -13.63 -11.10
C TRP A 221 6.95 -14.67 -11.73
N THR A 222 5.90 -15.06 -11.03
CA THR A 222 4.91 -16.01 -11.53
C THR A 222 3.63 -15.28 -11.97
N SER A 223 2.88 -15.88 -12.90
CA SER A 223 1.53 -15.40 -13.23
C SER A 223 0.53 -15.56 -12.07
N SER A 224 0.92 -16.31 -11.03
CA SER A 224 0.17 -16.59 -9.81
C SER A 224 0.39 -15.57 -8.70
N TYR A 225 1.17 -14.50 -8.93
CA TYR A 225 1.21 -13.37 -8.01
C TYR A 225 -0.19 -12.75 -7.91
N GLN A 226 -0.76 -12.75 -6.71
CA GLN A 226 -2.17 -12.48 -6.48
C GLN A 226 -2.42 -11.98 -5.06
N LEU A 227 -3.58 -11.37 -4.81
CA LEU A 227 -3.89 -10.74 -3.54
C LEU A 227 -4.68 -11.66 -2.61
N GLY A 228 -4.24 -11.73 -1.36
CA GLY A 228 -5.01 -12.15 -0.19
C GLY A 228 -5.50 -10.97 0.63
N MET A 229 -6.35 -11.24 1.61
CA MET A 229 -6.87 -10.21 2.51
C MET A 229 -7.04 -10.77 3.93
N LEU A 230 -6.55 -10.03 4.91
CA LEU A 230 -6.84 -10.18 6.33
C LEU A 230 -7.92 -9.17 6.70
N THR A 231 -9.02 -9.62 7.31
CA THR A 231 -10.08 -8.73 7.83
C THR A 231 -10.06 -8.78 9.34
N TYR A 232 -9.92 -7.63 10.01
CA TYR A 232 -10.02 -7.54 11.46
C TYR A 232 -11.45 -7.90 11.90
N LYS A 233 -11.58 -8.75 12.91
CA LYS A 233 -12.89 -9.24 13.38
C LYS A 233 -13.73 -8.16 14.11
N GLY A 234 -13.14 -7.01 14.39
CA GLY A 234 -13.77 -5.91 15.13
C GLY A 234 -13.58 -5.99 16.65
N SER A 235 -12.93 -7.05 17.14
CA SER A 235 -12.62 -7.28 18.55
C SER A 235 -11.32 -8.06 18.70
N GLY A 236 -10.68 -7.94 19.88
CA GLY A 236 -9.41 -8.61 20.19
C GLY A 236 -8.20 -7.73 19.88
N ASP A 237 -7.02 -8.20 20.25
CA ASP A 237 -5.76 -7.46 20.02
C ASP A 237 -5.38 -7.49 18.53
N PRO A 238 -5.21 -6.34 17.84
CA PRO A 238 -4.73 -6.29 16.46
C PRO A 238 -3.37 -7.00 16.24
N LEU A 239 -2.53 -7.10 17.27
CA LEU A 239 -1.24 -7.82 17.21
C LEU A 239 -1.42 -9.35 17.16
N SER A 240 -2.59 -9.86 17.55
CA SER A 240 -2.88 -11.30 17.51
C SER A 240 -3.43 -11.70 16.15
N ALA A 241 -2.77 -12.64 15.46
CA ALA A 241 -3.28 -13.25 14.24
C ALA A 241 -4.71 -13.80 14.38
N SER A 242 -5.09 -14.26 15.59
CA SER A 242 -6.44 -14.78 15.87
C SER A 242 -7.54 -13.72 15.79
N SER A 243 -7.20 -12.43 15.86
CA SER A 243 -8.13 -11.30 15.68
C SER A 243 -8.43 -11.00 14.21
N TRP A 244 -7.84 -11.75 13.28
CA TRP A 244 -7.98 -11.56 11.84
C TRP A 244 -8.56 -12.80 11.18
N THR A 245 -9.32 -12.58 10.11
CA THR A 245 -9.81 -13.64 9.21
C THR A 245 -9.10 -13.50 7.88
N LYS A 246 -8.34 -14.53 7.49
CA LYS A 246 -7.67 -14.61 6.19
C LYS A 246 -8.64 -15.11 5.11
N LYS A 247 -8.66 -14.46 3.95
CA LYS A 247 -9.37 -14.88 2.74
C LYS A 247 -8.49 -14.67 1.51
N GLY A 248 -8.55 -15.57 0.55
CA GLY A 248 -7.91 -15.36 -0.74
C GLY A 248 -8.03 -16.56 -1.69
N PRO A 249 -7.65 -16.36 -2.97
CA PRO A 249 -7.28 -15.06 -3.55
C PRO A 249 -8.51 -14.14 -3.70
N VAL A 250 -8.35 -12.85 -3.40
CA VAL A 250 -9.38 -11.81 -3.55
C VAL A 250 -9.20 -10.99 -4.83
N PHE A 251 -8.01 -11.01 -5.42
CA PHE A 251 -7.71 -10.44 -6.73
C PHE A 251 -6.60 -11.25 -7.40
N LYS A 252 -6.72 -11.52 -8.70
CA LYS A 252 -5.76 -12.33 -9.46
C LYS A 252 -5.72 -11.89 -10.92
N GLY A 253 -4.74 -12.38 -11.67
CA GLY A 253 -4.63 -12.13 -13.10
C GLY A 253 -5.89 -12.54 -13.89
N ALA A 254 -6.27 -11.69 -14.84
CA ALA A 254 -7.39 -11.88 -15.75
C ALA A 254 -7.24 -10.99 -16.99
N ASN A 255 -7.98 -11.26 -18.06
CA ASN A 255 -8.04 -10.44 -19.27
C ASN A 255 -6.66 -10.13 -19.89
N GLY A 256 -5.76 -11.12 -19.92
CA GLY A 256 -4.39 -10.95 -20.43
C GLY A 256 -3.42 -10.19 -19.50
N ASN A 257 -3.86 -9.83 -18.28
CA ASN A 257 -3.01 -9.27 -17.23
C ASN A 257 -2.63 -10.38 -16.25
N TYR A 258 -1.35 -10.53 -15.97
CA TYR A 258 -0.79 -11.61 -15.14
C TYR A 258 -0.09 -11.02 -13.91
N GLY A 259 -0.04 -11.80 -12.82
CA GLY A 259 0.73 -11.42 -11.63
C GLY A 259 0.24 -10.13 -10.97
N ALA A 260 -1.06 -9.98 -10.76
CA ALA A 260 -1.62 -8.77 -10.16
C ALA A 260 -1.40 -8.75 -8.64
N GLY A 261 -0.47 -7.92 -8.18
CA GLY A 261 -0.15 -7.77 -6.77
C GLY A 261 0.45 -6.41 -6.43
N HIS A 262 1.03 -6.34 -5.23
CA HIS A 262 1.59 -5.18 -4.55
C HIS A 262 0.74 -3.91 -4.72
N ASN A 263 -0.49 -3.96 -4.22
CA ASN A 263 -1.43 -2.85 -4.35
C ASN A 263 -1.18 -1.73 -3.33
N GLY A 264 -1.49 -0.49 -3.69
CA GLY A 264 -1.39 0.69 -2.82
C GLY A 264 -1.97 1.94 -3.45
#